data_AF-A0A2G9ZYL4-F1
#
_entry.id   AF-A0A2G9ZYL4-F1
#
_cell.length_a   1.000
_cell.length_b   1.000
_cell.length_c   1.000
_cell.angle_alpha   90.00
_cell.angle_beta   90.00
_cell.angle_gamma   90.00
#
_symmetry.space_group_name_H-M   'P 1'
#
loop_
_entity.id
_entity.type
_entity.pdbx_description
1 polymer ?
#
loop_
_entity_poly.entity_id
_entity_poly.type
_entity_poly.pdbx_seq_one_letter_code
_entity_poly.pdbx_strand_id
1 'polypeptide(L)'
;MQKFQIMSKKNNPLDDYQKLKNEVTIDRVNQVFRKYPDKYIQKMEEAGFIYFEEEDLEKIDEDNASSENKRQECLIAYFEGETELSERILTAYLEERESENANRPLIRKYFKKASDRLKALLFFGLDQSPTCMNILNDLAYFHEFSNILDDLVKYLISACRIEPDILKFGELIQEFYDETKPDGYDALSRLKELFPIDTEKGKTVAFFEAELLKQNQEPDDLEF
;
A
#
# COMPACT_ATOMS: atom_id res chain seq x y z
N MET A 1 41.21 -1.46 -53.88
CA MET A 1 41.40 -0.54 -52.74
C MET A 1 40.44 -0.92 -51.63
N GLN A 2 40.95 -1.11 -50.41
CA GLN A 2 40.20 -1.08 -49.14
C GLN A 2 39.58 0.33 -48.94
N LYS A 3 38.57 0.59 -48.09
CA LYS A 3 38.44 0.24 -46.65
C LYS A 3 36.99 0.32 -46.19
N PHE A 4 36.56 -0.61 -45.33
CA PHE A 4 35.61 -0.31 -44.27
C PHE A 4 36.24 -0.71 -42.94
N GLN A 5 36.27 0.24 -42.02
CA GLN A 5 36.77 0.10 -40.66
C GLN A 5 35.56 0.20 -39.75
N ILE A 6 35.09 -0.93 -39.20
CA ILE A 6 34.18 -0.89 -38.07
C ILE A 6 35.06 -0.67 -36.85
N MET A 7 34.98 0.52 -36.26
CA MET A 7 35.54 0.80 -34.96
C MET A 7 34.88 -0.16 -33.97
N SER A 8 35.68 -1.08 -33.43
CA SER A 8 35.35 -1.83 -32.22
C SER A 8 34.80 -0.84 -31.19
N LYS A 9 33.51 -1.00 -30.82
CA LYS A 9 33.11 -0.66 -29.46
C LYS A 9 34.05 -1.47 -28.57
N LYS A 10 34.97 -0.79 -27.90
CA LYS A 10 35.79 -1.43 -26.88
C LYS A 10 34.80 -1.95 -25.85
N ASN A 11 34.59 -3.26 -25.80
CA ASN A 11 34.10 -3.90 -24.59
C ASN A 11 35.05 -3.45 -23.49
N ASN A 12 34.53 -2.65 -22.55
CA ASN A 12 35.34 -2.19 -21.46
C ASN A 12 35.69 -3.44 -20.63
N PRO A 13 36.96 -3.85 -20.53
CA PRO A 13 37.34 -5.09 -19.83
C PRO A 13 36.87 -5.10 -18.36
N LEU A 14 36.62 -3.92 -17.80
CA LEU A 14 36.04 -3.71 -16.47
C LEU A 14 34.58 -4.16 -16.39
N ASP A 15 33.78 -4.00 -17.45
CA ASP A 15 32.37 -4.41 -17.49
C ASP A 15 32.22 -5.94 -17.59
N ASP A 16 33.05 -6.56 -18.43
CA ASP A 16 33.12 -8.03 -18.55
C ASP A 16 33.64 -8.68 -17.25
N TYR A 17 34.59 -8.04 -16.56
CA TYR A 17 35.08 -8.48 -15.25
C TYR A 17 34.00 -8.38 -14.17
N GLN A 18 33.23 -7.29 -14.15
CA GLN A 18 32.17 -7.08 -13.18
C GLN A 18 31.02 -8.08 -13.39
N LYS A 19 30.63 -8.35 -14.65
CA LYS A 19 29.64 -9.37 -15.00
C LYS A 19 30.08 -10.76 -14.55
N LEU A 20 31.32 -11.17 -14.88
CA LEU A 20 31.86 -12.46 -14.46
C LEU A 20 31.93 -12.59 -12.93
N LYS A 21 32.32 -11.51 -12.23
CA LYS A 21 32.35 -11.48 -10.77
C LYS A 21 30.94 -11.64 -10.18
N ASN A 22 29.93 -11.02 -10.77
CA ASN A 22 28.54 -11.14 -10.33
C ASN A 22 27.98 -12.55 -10.59
N GLU A 23 28.25 -13.14 -11.74
CA GLU A 23 27.84 -14.52 -12.06
C GLU A 23 28.45 -15.53 -11.06
N VAL A 24 29.75 -15.43 -10.79
CA VAL A 24 30.44 -16.27 -9.80
C VAL A 24 29.84 -16.07 -8.40
N THR A 25 29.44 -14.85 -8.07
CA THR A 25 28.80 -14.53 -6.78
C THR A 25 27.42 -15.19 -6.69
N ILE A 26 26.57 -15.03 -7.72
CA ILE A 26 25.22 -15.63 -7.79
C ILE A 26 25.28 -17.15 -7.73
N ASP A 27 26.21 -17.79 -8.45
CA ASP A 27 26.38 -19.24 -8.43
C ASP A 27 26.79 -19.73 -7.05
N ARG A 28 27.65 -18.99 -6.35
CA ARG A 28 28.07 -19.31 -4.98
C ARG A 28 26.92 -19.20 -3.99
N VAL A 29 26.10 -18.15 -4.10
CA VAL A 29 24.88 -17.98 -3.29
C VAL A 29 23.89 -19.12 -3.54
N ASN A 30 23.60 -19.41 -4.80
CA ASN A 30 22.68 -20.49 -5.18
C ASN A 30 23.14 -21.87 -4.70
N GLN A 31 24.45 -22.14 -4.71
CA GLN A 31 25.00 -23.39 -4.18
C GLN A 31 24.80 -23.52 -2.66
N VAL A 32 24.94 -22.42 -1.92
CA VAL A 32 24.72 -22.42 -0.46
C VAL A 32 23.27 -22.75 -0.14
N PHE A 33 22.31 -22.08 -0.79
CA PHE A 33 20.89 -22.35 -0.59
C PHE A 33 20.47 -23.78 -0.95
N ARG A 34 21.03 -24.34 -2.03
CA ARG A 34 20.71 -25.71 -2.47
C ARG A 34 21.31 -26.79 -1.57
N LYS A 35 22.54 -26.61 -1.09
CA LYS A 35 23.26 -27.65 -0.31
C LYS A 35 23.01 -27.56 1.19
N TYR A 36 22.69 -26.38 1.70
CA TYR A 36 22.58 -26.10 3.13
C TYR A 36 21.34 -25.27 3.45
N PRO A 37 20.13 -25.72 3.07
CA PRO A 37 18.90 -24.94 3.27
C PRO A 37 18.68 -24.55 4.73
N ASP A 38 19.05 -25.40 5.69
CA ASP A 38 18.86 -25.13 7.13
C ASP A 38 20.06 -24.40 7.78
N LYS A 39 21.13 -24.13 7.03
CA LYS A 39 22.37 -23.51 7.53
C LYS A 39 22.90 -22.43 6.58
N TYR A 40 22.04 -21.90 5.73
CA TYR A 40 22.46 -21.01 4.65
C TYR A 40 23.09 -19.72 5.20
N ILE A 41 22.57 -19.16 6.29
CA ILE A 41 23.13 -17.96 6.95
C ILE A 41 24.60 -18.18 7.30
N GLN A 42 24.87 -19.21 8.11
CA GLN A 42 26.24 -19.59 8.51
C GLN A 42 27.16 -19.81 7.29
N LYS A 43 26.64 -20.46 6.22
CA LYS A 43 27.41 -20.75 5.01
C LYS A 43 27.61 -19.54 4.09
N MET A 44 26.71 -18.56 4.13
CA MET A 44 26.86 -17.27 3.45
C MET A 44 27.90 -16.42 4.18
N GLU A 45 27.90 -16.42 5.52
CA GLU A 45 28.92 -15.75 6.33
C GLU A 45 30.32 -16.35 6.13
N GLU A 46 30.45 -17.67 6.17
CA GLU A 46 31.70 -18.38 5.79
C GLU A 46 32.16 -18.03 4.36
N ALA A 47 31.22 -17.66 3.48
CA ALA A 47 31.51 -17.27 2.11
C ALA A 47 31.92 -15.79 1.94
N GLY A 48 31.91 -15.01 3.03
CA GLY A 48 32.28 -13.60 3.06
C GLY A 48 31.12 -12.63 2.85
N PHE A 49 29.86 -13.11 2.90
CA PHE A 49 28.68 -12.26 2.95
C PHE A 49 28.37 -11.88 4.40
N ILE A 50 27.68 -10.77 4.61
CA ILE A 50 27.20 -10.38 5.94
C ILE A 50 25.69 -10.59 5.94
N TYR A 51 25.20 -11.37 6.90
CA TYR A 51 23.78 -11.50 7.10
C TYR A 51 23.28 -10.29 7.89
N PHE A 52 22.25 -9.64 7.37
CA PHE A 52 21.51 -8.59 8.08
C PHE A 52 20.11 -9.14 8.31
N GLU A 53 19.72 -9.35 9.56
CA GLU A 53 18.31 -9.36 9.91
C GLU A 53 17.87 -7.91 9.91
N GLU A 54 16.95 -7.57 9.01
CA GLU A 54 16.22 -6.31 9.16
C GLU A 54 15.43 -6.42 10.47
N GLU A 55 15.83 -5.64 11.49
CA GLU A 55 15.00 -5.47 12.67
C GLU A 55 13.65 -4.94 12.19
N ASP A 56 12.57 -5.61 12.58
CA ASP A 56 11.21 -5.14 12.33
C ASP A 56 10.94 -3.93 13.24
N LEU A 57 11.51 -2.79 12.86
CA LEU A 57 11.43 -1.54 13.60
C LEU A 57 9.97 -1.12 13.82
N GLU A 58 9.08 -1.39 12.87
CA GLU A 58 7.67 -1.09 13.02
C GLU A 58 7.03 -1.89 14.15
N LYS A 59 7.33 -3.19 14.23
CA LYS A 59 6.82 -4.03 15.31
C LYS A 59 7.39 -3.62 16.66
N ILE A 60 8.68 -3.26 16.72
CA ILE A 60 9.30 -2.73 17.95
C ILE A 60 8.59 -1.45 18.38
N ASP A 61 8.31 -0.53 17.46
CA ASP A 61 7.59 0.70 17.76
C ASP A 61 6.17 0.43 18.27
N GLU A 62 5.45 -0.52 17.65
CA GLU A 62 4.09 -0.92 18.04
C GLU A 62 4.03 -1.59 19.42
N ASP A 63 5.00 -2.46 19.72
CA ASP A 63 5.11 -3.15 21.00
C ASP A 63 5.44 -2.17 22.15
N ASN A 64 6.22 -1.14 21.86
CA ASN A 64 6.57 -0.08 22.81
C ASN A 64 5.52 1.04 22.91
N ALA A 65 4.57 1.10 21.97
CA ALA A 65 3.57 2.14 21.93
C ALA A 65 2.61 2.05 23.13
N SER A 66 2.55 3.14 23.90
CA SER A 66 1.63 3.31 25.02
C SER A 66 0.86 4.63 24.91
N SER A 67 -0.27 4.73 25.59
CA SER A 67 -1.04 5.97 25.60
C SER A 67 -0.29 7.09 26.34
N GLU A 68 -0.19 8.24 25.71
CA GLU A 68 0.45 9.46 26.22
C GLU A 68 -0.57 10.51 26.67
N ASN A 69 -1.84 10.34 26.30
CA ASN A 69 -2.90 11.28 26.61
C ASN A 69 -4.27 10.59 26.76
N LYS A 70 -5.24 11.31 27.32
CA LYS A 70 -6.60 10.81 27.60
C LYS A 70 -7.36 10.35 26.36
N ARG A 71 -7.07 10.92 25.19
CA ARG A 71 -7.72 10.55 23.93
C ARG A 71 -7.25 9.16 23.50
N GLN A 72 -5.94 8.92 23.56
CA GLN A 72 -5.35 7.61 23.31
C GLN A 72 -5.81 6.56 24.33
N GLU A 73 -5.86 6.90 25.63
CA GLU A 73 -6.43 6.01 26.67
C GLU A 73 -7.88 5.61 26.33
N CYS A 74 -8.69 6.58 25.88
CA CYS A 74 -10.08 6.32 25.49
C CYS A 74 -10.19 5.41 24.26
N LEU A 75 -9.28 5.55 23.29
CA LEU A 75 -9.23 4.69 22.11
C LEU A 75 -8.82 3.26 22.48
N ILE A 76 -7.81 3.10 23.32
CA ILE A 76 -7.39 1.78 23.82
C ILE A 76 -8.54 1.10 24.56
N ALA A 77 -9.19 1.80 25.49
CA ALA A 77 -10.32 1.26 26.23
C ALA A 77 -11.44 0.75 25.29
N TYR A 78 -11.70 1.45 24.18
CA TYR A 78 -12.64 0.97 23.17
C TYR A 78 -12.12 -0.27 22.42
N PHE A 79 -10.89 -0.24 21.93
CA PHE A 79 -10.33 -1.35 21.15
C PHE A 79 -10.15 -2.64 21.97
N GLU A 80 -9.89 -2.52 23.27
CA GLU A 80 -9.81 -3.63 24.21
C GLU A 80 -11.19 -4.05 24.78
N GLY A 81 -12.28 -3.37 24.37
CA GLY A 81 -13.65 -3.74 24.69
C GLY A 81 -14.14 -3.29 26.07
N GLU A 82 -13.43 -2.37 26.72
CA GLU A 82 -13.79 -1.76 28.01
C GLU A 82 -14.80 -0.62 27.86
N THR A 83 -14.99 -0.10 26.63
CA THR A 83 -15.93 0.97 26.30
C THR A 83 -16.68 0.65 25.01
N GLU A 84 -17.91 1.15 24.89
CA GLU A 84 -18.74 0.95 23.70
C GLU A 84 -18.49 1.99 22.59
N LEU A 85 -18.84 1.57 21.38
CA LEU A 85 -18.81 2.42 20.20
C LEU A 85 -19.72 3.64 20.38
N SER A 86 -19.20 4.83 20.08
CA SER A 86 -19.97 6.09 20.14
C SER A 86 -19.33 7.17 19.29
N GLU A 87 -20.06 8.26 19.04
CA GLU A 87 -19.53 9.46 18.36
C GLU A 87 -18.28 9.99 19.05
N ARG A 88 -18.22 9.94 20.39
CA ARG A 88 -17.03 10.36 21.15
C ARG A 88 -15.78 9.54 20.77
N ILE A 89 -15.93 8.23 20.58
CA ILE A 89 -14.82 7.37 20.15
C ILE A 89 -14.40 7.71 18.72
N LEU A 90 -15.36 7.93 17.83
CA LEU A 90 -15.08 8.35 16.45
C LEU A 90 -14.36 9.70 16.41
N THR A 91 -14.81 10.69 17.18
CA THR A 91 -14.13 12.00 17.28
C THR A 91 -12.71 11.82 17.83
N ALA A 92 -12.53 11.05 18.90
CA ALA A 92 -11.21 10.75 19.45
C ALA A 92 -10.28 10.11 18.41
N TYR A 93 -10.82 9.23 17.56
CA TYR A 93 -10.06 8.55 16.52
C TYR A 93 -9.61 9.51 15.43
N LEU A 94 -10.54 10.31 14.90
CA LEU A 94 -10.25 11.30 13.86
C LEU A 94 -9.27 12.37 14.36
N GLU A 95 -9.46 12.86 15.59
CA GLU A 95 -8.54 13.83 16.19
C GLU A 95 -7.13 13.26 16.43
N GLU A 96 -7.02 11.98 16.81
CA GLU A 96 -5.71 11.34 16.97
C GLU A 96 -5.03 11.14 15.62
N ARG A 97 -5.79 10.76 14.59
CA ARG A 97 -5.27 10.59 13.23
C ARG A 97 -4.73 11.90 12.64
N GLU A 98 -5.48 12.99 12.79
CA GLU A 98 -5.10 14.31 12.25
C GLU A 98 -4.12 15.08 13.14
N SER A 99 -3.72 14.49 14.27
CA SER A 99 -2.76 15.10 15.19
C SER A 99 -1.36 15.15 14.57
N GLU A 100 -0.69 16.30 14.66
CA GLU A 100 0.71 16.44 14.25
C GLU A 100 1.63 15.47 15.01
N ASN A 101 1.28 15.15 16.25
CA ASN A 101 1.97 14.19 17.11
C ASN A 101 1.14 12.90 17.29
N ALA A 102 0.50 12.43 16.23
CA ALA A 102 -0.25 11.18 16.25
C ALA A 102 0.64 10.01 16.68
N ASN A 103 0.20 9.24 17.68
CA ASN A 103 0.86 8.00 18.04
C ASN A 103 0.41 6.88 17.08
N ARG A 104 0.92 6.95 15.84
CA ARG A 104 0.58 6.00 14.77
C ARG A 104 0.84 4.54 15.17
N PRO A 105 1.98 4.19 15.81
CA PRO A 105 2.22 2.81 16.26
C PRO A 105 1.13 2.29 17.21
N LEU A 106 0.60 3.15 18.09
CA LEU A 106 -0.44 2.75 19.05
C LEU A 106 -1.73 2.28 18.37
N ILE A 107 -2.09 2.88 17.24
CA ILE A 107 -3.31 2.55 16.49
C ILE A 107 -3.03 1.45 15.47
N ARG A 108 -1.88 1.50 14.78
CA ARG A 108 -1.48 0.55 13.72
C ARG A 108 -1.48 -0.90 14.19
N LYS A 109 -1.15 -1.18 15.45
CA LYS A 109 -1.24 -2.54 16.01
C LYS A 109 -2.66 -3.14 15.91
N TYR A 110 -3.72 -2.32 15.96
CA TYR A 110 -5.10 -2.79 15.83
C TYR A 110 -5.50 -3.06 14.37
N PHE A 111 -4.89 -2.36 13.41
CA PHE A 111 -4.99 -2.69 11.98
C PHE A 111 -4.32 -4.04 11.69
N LYS A 112 -3.05 -4.21 12.09
CA LYS A 112 -2.29 -5.45 11.88
C LYS A 112 -2.92 -6.68 12.56
N LYS A 113 -3.66 -6.48 13.65
CA LYS A 113 -4.44 -7.53 14.33
C LYS A 113 -5.81 -7.80 13.72
N ALA A 114 -6.20 -7.09 12.65
CA ALA A 114 -7.54 -7.13 12.07
C ALA A 114 -8.65 -6.98 13.13
N SER A 115 -8.52 -5.97 14.01
CA SER A 115 -9.44 -5.78 15.14
C SER A 115 -10.89 -5.53 14.68
N ASP A 116 -11.82 -6.38 15.13
CA ASP A 116 -13.26 -6.21 14.88
C ASP A 116 -13.80 -4.88 15.44
N ARG A 117 -13.25 -4.40 16.57
CA ARG A 117 -13.62 -3.10 17.14
C ARG A 117 -13.16 -1.95 16.26
N LEU A 118 -11.96 -2.04 15.68
CA LEU A 118 -11.49 -1.05 14.71
C LEU A 118 -12.35 -1.09 13.45
N LYS A 119 -12.62 -2.26 12.88
CA LYS A 119 -13.51 -2.42 11.73
C LYS A 119 -14.88 -1.78 11.98
N ALA A 120 -15.48 -2.06 13.14
CA ALA A 120 -16.76 -1.48 13.53
C ALA A 120 -16.72 0.05 13.65
N LEU A 121 -15.61 0.61 14.14
CA LEU A 121 -15.43 2.06 14.24
C LEU A 121 -15.32 2.71 12.86
N LEU A 122 -14.58 2.09 11.93
CA LEU A 122 -14.45 2.58 10.55
C LEU A 122 -15.81 2.58 9.84
N PHE A 123 -16.58 1.48 9.96
CA PHE A 123 -17.94 1.42 9.41
C PHE A 123 -18.87 2.47 10.02
N PHE A 124 -18.83 2.63 11.34
CA PHE A 124 -19.61 3.65 12.02
C PHE A 124 -19.27 5.07 11.56
N GLY A 125 -18.00 5.32 11.26
CA GLY A 125 -17.54 6.58 10.69
C GLY A 125 -18.05 6.80 9.25
N LEU A 126 -17.98 5.77 8.40
CA LEU A 126 -18.45 5.84 7.03
C LEU A 126 -19.98 5.93 6.92
N ASP A 127 -20.72 5.31 7.84
CA ASP A 127 -22.18 5.46 7.90
C ASP A 127 -22.60 6.91 8.19
N GLN A 128 -21.76 7.67 8.92
CA GLN A 128 -22.01 9.09 9.24
C GLN A 128 -21.44 10.05 8.19
N SER A 129 -20.30 9.71 7.59
CA SER A 129 -19.58 10.55 6.63
C SER A 129 -19.03 9.68 5.49
N PRO A 130 -19.88 9.26 4.53
CA PRO A 130 -19.49 8.21 3.60
C PRO A 130 -18.48 8.65 2.52
N THR A 131 -18.23 9.95 2.37
CA THR A 131 -17.16 10.49 1.49
C THR A 131 -15.91 10.93 2.25
N CYS A 132 -15.79 10.57 3.54
CA CYS A 132 -14.61 10.89 4.31
C CYS A 132 -13.43 10.05 3.81
N MET A 133 -12.61 10.64 2.92
CA MET A 133 -11.42 10.02 2.32
C MET A 133 -10.53 9.40 3.39
N ASN A 134 -10.31 10.12 4.49
CA ASN A 134 -9.56 9.60 5.60
C ASN A 134 -10.06 8.19 6.00
N ILE A 135 -11.34 8.05 6.36
CA ILE A 135 -11.87 6.77 6.84
C ILE A 135 -11.90 5.71 5.73
N LEU A 136 -12.09 6.11 4.47
CA LEU A 136 -12.00 5.19 3.31
C LEU A 136 -10.59 4.62 3.15
N ASN A 137 -9.56 5.46 3.22
CA ASN A 137 -8.16 5.05 3.13
C ASN A 137 -7.77 4.16 4.33
N ASP A 138 -8.32 4.43 5.52
CA ASP A 138 -8.13 3.51 6.66
C ASP A 138 -8.82 2.17 6.42
N LEU A 139 -10.00 2.16 5.79
CA LEU A 139 -10.68 0.91 5.46
C LEU A 139 -9.89 0.09 4.42
N ALA A 140 -9.30 0.76 3.44
CA ALA A 140 -8.39 0.15 2.49
C ALA A 140 -7.12 -0.38 3.17
N TYR A 141 -6.50 0.40 4.07
CA TYR A 141 -5.38 -0.07 4.87
C TYR A 141 -5.74 -1.28 5.76
N PHE A 142 -6.95 -1.29 6.35
CA PHE A 142 -7.43 -2.45 7.09
C PHE A 142 -7.60 -3.68 6.19
N HIS A 143 -7.96 -3.47 4.92
CA HIS A 143 -8.12 -4.55 3.94
C HIS A 143 -6.83 -5.33 3.71
N GLU A 144 -5.67 -4.67 3.76
CA GLU A 144 -4.36 -5.32 3.64
C GLU A 144 -4.14 -6.43 4.69
N PHE A 145 -4.73 -6.27 5.89
CA PHE A 145 -4.59 -7.22 7.00
C PHE A 145 -5.79 -8.17 7.15
N SER A 146 -6.91 -7.86 6.49
CA SER A 146 -8.13 -8.65 6.56
C SER A 146 -8.89 -8.54 5.25
N ASN A 147 -9.16 -9.67 4.59
CA ASN A 147 -9.93 -9.61 3.35
C ASN A 147 -11.38 -9.17 3.63
N ILE A 148 -11.65 -7.90 3.32
CA ILE A 148 -12.95 -7.24 3.45
C ILE A 148 -13.33 -6.56 2.12
N LEU A 149 -12.86 -7.11 0.99
CA LEU A 149 -13.00 -6.50 -0.34
C LEU A 149 -14.45 -6.11 -0.65
N ASP A 150 -15.42 -6.99 -0.34
CA ASP A 150 -16.84 -6.71 -0.56
C ASP A 150 -17.33 -5.48 0.22
N ASP A 151 -16.89 -5.32 1.46
CA ASP A 151 -17.22 -4.16 2.28
C ASP A 151 -16.52 -2.90 1.74
N LEU A 152 -15.24 -2.99 1.40
CA LEU A 152 -14.45 -1.90 0.83
C LEU A 152 -15.08 -1.37 -0.47
N VAL A 153 -15.35 -2.26 -1.42
CA VAL A 153 -16.04 -1.96 -2.69
C VAL A 153 -17.40 -1.31 -2.42
N LYS A 154 -18.17 -1.83 -1.47
CA LYS A 154 -19.48 -1.26 -1.11
C LYS A 154 -19.37 0.19 -0.65
N TYR A 155 -18.43 0.50 0.25
CA TYR A 155 -18.26 1.87 0.76
C TYR A 155 -17.68 2.82 -0.29
N LEU A 156 -16.70 2.39 -1.09
CA LEU A 156 -16.14 3.20 -2.19
C LEU A 156 -17.18 3.51 -3.26
N ILE A 157 -18.02 2.54 -3.65
CA ILE A 157 -19.17 2.79 -4.54
C ILE A 157 -20.15 3.79 -3.92
N SER A 158 -20.44 3.64 -2.63
CA SER A 158 -21.35 4.56 -1.92
C SER A 158 -20.80 5.99 -1.94
N ALA A 159 -19.52 6.16 -1.60
CA ALA A 159 -18.81 7.43 -1.63
C ALA A 159 -18.87 8.05 -3.04
N CYS A 160 -18.50 7.27 -4.06
CA CYS A 160 -18.56 7.67 -5.47
C CYS A 160 -19.95 8.14 -5.90
N ARG A 161 -21.02 7.51 -5.41
CA ARG A 161 -22.40 7.90 -5.74
C ARG A 161 -22.77 9.24 -5.13
N ILE A 162 -22.47 9.45 -3.85
CA ILE A 162 -22.97 10.60 -3.11
C ILE A 162 -22.08 11.84 -3.23
N GLU A 163 -20.78 11.71 -3.50
CA GLU A 163 -19.85 12.85 -3.56
C GLU A 163 -20.27 13.84 -4.67
N PRO A 164 -20.70 15.07 -4.34
CA PRO A 164 -21.14 16.02 -5.34
C PRO A 164 -19.98 16.76 -6.01
N ASP A 165 -18.83 16.87 -5.35
CA ASP A 165 -17.67 17.58 -5.88
C ASP A 165 -16.92 16.70 -6.89
N ILE A 166 -16.80 17.18 -8.13
CA ILE A 166 -16.18 16.41 -9.21
C ILE A 166 -14.67 16.20 -9.00
N LEU A 167 -13.98 17.12 -8.32
CA LEU A 167 -12.56 16.97 -8.03
C LEU A 167 -12.36 15.88 -6.97
N LYS A 168 -13.14 15.92 -5.88
CA LYS A 168 -13.13 14.85 -4.86
C LYS A 168 -13.60 13.51 -5.41
N PHE A 169 -14.55 13.53 -6.33
CA PHE A 169 -14.96 12.33 -7.04
C PHE A 169 -13.81 11.76 -7.90
N GLY A 170 -12.97 12.61 -8.49
CA GLY A 170 -11.75 12.18 -9.17
C GLY A 170 -10.78 11.46 -8.22
N GLU A 171 -10.56 12.00 -7.01
CA GLU A 171 -9.76 11.36 -5.97
C GLU A 171 -10.33 9.99 -5.56
N LEU A 172 -11.66 9.90 -5.41
CA LEU A 172 -12.35 8.65 -5.11
C LEU A 172 -12.22 7.59 -6.21
N ILE A 173 -12.22 7.99 -7.49
CA ILE A 173 -11.98 7.06 -8.60
C ILE A 173 -10.59 6.48 -8.51
N GLN A 174 -9.59 7.34 -8.25
CA GLN A 174 -8.21 6.93 -8.13
C GLN A 174 -8.03 5.95 -6.96
N GLU A 175 -8.49 6.32 -5.77
CA GLU A 175 -8.45 5.47 -4.58
C GLU A 175 -9.14 4.13 -4.85
N PHE A 176 -10.34 4.13 -5.44
CA PHE A 176 -11.05 2.88 -5.72
C PHE A 176 -10.29 1.99 -6.70
N TYR A 177 -9.67 2.57 -7.73
CA TYR A 177 -8.84 1.80 -8.64
C TYR A 177 -7.57 1.26 -7.96
N ASP A 178 -6.82 2.10 -7.25
CA ASP A 178 -5.54 1.74 -6.64
C ASP A 178 -5.73 0.67 -5.55
N GLU A 179 -6.74 0.82 -4.70
CA GLU A 179 -6.97 -0.04 -3.53
C GLU A 179 -7.63 -1.39 -3.85
N THR A 180 -8.23 -1.54 -5.04
CA THR A 180 -8.92 -2.81 -5.41
C THR A 180 -8.29 -3.54 -6.58
N LYS A 181 -7.34 -2.89 -7.27
CA LYS A 181 -6.53 -3.51 -8.32
C LYS A 181 -5.68 -4.69 -7.83
N PRO A 182 -5.05 -4.68 -6.63
CA PRO A 182 -4.29 -5.83 -6.14
C PRO A 182 -5.13 -7.11 -6.04
N ASP A 183 -6.42 -6.97 -5.72
CA ASP A 183 -7.39 -8.08 -5.66
C ASP A 183 -7.98 -8.46 -7.02
N GLY A 184 -7.61 -7.74 -8.09
CA GLY A 184 -8.11 -7.97 -9.45
C GLY A 184 -9.52 -7.44 -9.69
N TYR A 185 -10.03 -6.55 -8.85
CA TYR A 185 -11.34 -5.93 -9.05
C TYR A 185 -11.28 -4.81 -10.09
N ASP A 186 -12.18 -4.83 -11.07
CA ASP A 186 -12.25 -3.82 -12.12
C ASP A 186 -13.11 -2.62 -11.71
N ALA A 187 -12.51 -1.73 -10.93
CA ALA A 187 -13.16 -0.52 -10.43
C ALA A 187 -13.70 0.38 -11.55
N LEU A 188 -12.94 0.57 -12.63
CA LEU A 188 -13.33 1.47 -13.72
C LEU A 188 -14.47 0.93 -14.54
N SER A 189 -14.46 -0.36 -14.87
CA SER A 189 -15.60 -1.01 -15.51
C SER A 189 -16.85 -0.86 -14.66
N ARG A 190 -16.74 -1.11 -13.35
CA ARG A 190 -17.86 -0.91 -12.43
C ARG A 190 -18.38 0.52 -12.41
N LEU A 191 -17.50 1.50 -12.37
CA LEU A 191 -17.86 2.92 -12.33
C LEU A 191 -18.54 3.36 -13.63
N LYS A 192 -18.15 2.85 -14.79
CA LYS A 192 -18.83 3.12 -16.07
C LYS A 192 -20.25 2.58 -16.12
N GLU A 193 -20.50 1.41 -15.53
CA GLU A 193 -21.87 0.88 -15.41
C GLU A 193 -22.75 1.77 -14.53
N LEU A 194 -22.15 2.39 -13.50
CA LEU A 194 -22.86 3.25 -12.54
C LEU A 194 -23.08 4.67 -13.05
N PHE A 195 -22.14 5.22 -13.83
CA PHE A 195 -22.14 6.61 -14.26
C PHE A 195 -22.12 6.70 -15.79
N PRO A 196 -23.29 6.97 -16.42
CA PRO A 196 -23.39 7.14 -17.87
C PRO A 196 -22.48 8.26 -18.40
N ILE A 197 -21.92 8.05 -19.59
CA ILE A 197 -20.89 8.92 -20.21
C ILE A 197 -21.36 10.35 -20.49
N ASP A 198 -22.66 10.60 -20.53
CA ASP A 198 -23.24 11.93 -20.71
C ASP A 198 -23.24 12.77 -19.42
N THR A 199 -23.07 12.13 -18.25
CA THR A 199 -22.94 12.79 -16.95
C THR A 199 -21.54 13.34 -16.70
N GLU A 200 -21.39 14.31 -15.81
CA GLU A 200 -20.06 14.81 -15.41
C GLU A 200 -19.21 13.69 -14.79
N LYS A 201 -19.78 12.89 -13.88
CA LYS A 201 -19.10 11.73 -13.29
C LYS A 201 -18.66 10.71 -14.34
N GLY A 202 -19.52 10.37 -15.30
CA GLY A 202 -19.17 9.45 -16.37
C GLY A 202 -18.04 9.96 -17.26
N LYS A 203 -18.01 11.27 -17.56
CA LYS A 203 -16.89 11.90 -18.27
C LYS A 203 -15.59 11.85 -17.47
N THR A 204 -15.65 12.07 -16.16
CA THR A 204 -14.47 11.97 -15.28
C THR A 204 -13.92 10.55 -15.24
N VAL A 205 -14.78 9.53 -15.13
CA VAL A 205 -14.36 8.11 -15.19
C VAL A 205 -13.68 7.80 -16.53
N ALA A 206 -14.27 8.23 -17.64
CA ALA A 206 -13.70 7.99 -18.97
C ALA A 206 -12.38 8.75 -19.19
N PHE A 207 -12.26 9.96 -18.65
CA PHE A 207 -11.02 10.73 -18.66
C PHE A 207 -9.92 9.99 -17.89
N PHE A 208 -10.22 9.53 -16.67
CA PHE A 208 -9.26 8.81 -15.83
C PHE A 208 -8.74 7.53 -16.51
N GLU A 209 -9.63 6.74 -17.11
CA GLU A 209 -9.22 5.55 -17.86
C GLU A 209 -8.28 5.90 -19.04
N ALA A 210 -8.60 6.96 -19.79
CA ALA A 210 -7.77 7.39 -20.90
C ALA A 210 -6.36 7.81 -20.45
N GLU A 211 -6.23 8.45 -19.28
CA GLU A 211 -4.93 8.82 -18.69
C GLU A 211 -4.13 7.59 -18.25
N LEU A 212 -4.76 6.60 -17.60
CA LEU A 212 -4.08 5.34 -17.26
C LEU A 212 -3.57 4.58 -18.48
N LEU A 213 -4.34 4.57 -19.57
CA LEU A 213 -3.91 3.91 -20.82
C LEU A 213 -2.70 4.60 -21.44
N LYS A 214 -2.55 5.92 -21.29
CA LYS A 214 -1.36 6.65 -21.75
C LYS A 214 -0.13 6.31 -20.91
N GLN A 215 -0.27 6.28 -19.57
CA GLN A 215 0.83 5.93 -18.67
C GLN A 215 1.37 4.53 -18.91
N ASN A 216 0.48 3.57 -19.23
CA ASN A 216 0.90 2.20 -19.58
C ASN A 216 1.50 2.06 -20.99
N GLN A 217 1.53 3.13 -21.79
CA GLN A 217 2.08 3.15 -23.15
C GLN A 217 3.40 3.93 -23.25
N GLU A 218 3.80 4.68 -22.22
CA GLU A 218 5.13 5.29 -22.18
C GLU A 218 6.18 4.19 -21.92
N PRO A 219 7.15 3.99 -22.82
CA PRO A 219 8.25 3.07 -22.55
C PRO A 219 9.08 3.61 -21.38
N ASP A 220 9.44 2.74 -20.45
CA ASP A 220 10.48 3.02 -19.45
C ASP A 220 11.77 3.44 -20.19
N ASP A 221 11.97 4.74 -20.37
CA ASP A 221 13.26 5.31 -20.76
C ASP A 221 14.21 5.17 -19.56
N LEU A 222 14.66 3.93 -19.32
CA LEU A 222 15.80 3.64 -18.48
C LEU A 222 17.06 4.08 -19.24
N GLU A 223 17.46 5.33 -19.02
CA GLU A 223 18.85 5.74 -19.27
C GLU A 223 19.77 4.93 -18.35
N PHE A 224 20.52 3.97 -18.94
CA PHE A 224 21.63 3.25 -18.31
C PHE A 224 22.95 3.99 -18.51
#